data_AF-E6XL70-F1
#
_entry.id   AF-E6XL70-F1
#
_cell.length_a   1.000
_cell.length_b   1.000
_cell.length_c   1.000
_cell.angle_alpha   90.00
_cell.angle_beta   90.00
_cell.angle_gamma   90.00
#
_symmetry.space_group_name_H-M   'P 1'
#
loop_
_entity.id
_entity.type
_entity.pdbx_description
1 polymer ?
#
loop_
_entity_poly.entity_id
_entity_poly.type
_entity_poly.pdbx_seq_one_letter_code
_entity_poly.pdbx_strand_id
1 'polypeptide(L)' 'MKKVKTTNEPRKTLGKFMPNIKNFEVSLSYEGIITRDKHVVVSIESLKLKYAR' A
#
# COMPACT_ATOMS: atom_id res chain seq x y z
N MET A 1 21.64 -38.99 2.96
CA MET A 1 20.67 -37.97 2.48
C MET A 1 20.02 -37.30 3.68
N LYS A 2 20.29 -36.02 3.94
CA LYS A 2 19.71 -35.29 5.08
C LYS A 2 18.28 -34.88 4.73
N LYS A 3 17.29 -35.35 5.49
CA LYS A 3 15.87 -34.97 5.32
C LYS A 3 15.70 -33.53 5.84
N VAL A 4 15.45 -32.58 4.95
CA VAL A 4 15.03 -31.24 5.29
C VAL A 4 13.62 -31.34 5.87
N LYS A 5 13.47 -31.10 7.18
CA LYS A 5 12.16 -30.94 7.80
C LYS A 5 11.65 -29.56 7.43
N THR A 6 10.73 -29.48 6.48
CA THR A 6 9.91 -28.28 6.28
C THR A 6 8.94 -28.18 7.45
N THR A 7 9.24 -27.26 8.37
CA THR A 7 8.33 -26.89 9.45
C THR A 7 7.10 -26.26 8.80
N ASN A 8 5.98 -26.99 8.78
CA ASN A 8 4.66 -26.46 8.41
C ASN A 8 4.16 -25.57 9.55
N GLU A 9 4.81 -24.44 9.77
CA GLU A 9 4.18 -23.40 10.59
C GLU A 9 2.96 -22.89 9.84
N PRO A 10 1.79 -22.77 10.50
CA PRO A 10 0.63 -22.16 9.88
C PRO A 10 1.05 -20.75 9.47
N ARG A 11 1.08 -20.53 8.15
CA ARG A 11 1.35 -19.24 7.52
C ARG A 11 0.42 -18.24 8.18
N LYS A 12 0.91 -17.51 9.20
CA LYS A 12 0.19 -16.41 9.86
C LYS A 12 -0.49 -15.68 8.72
N THR A 13 -1.81 -15.57 8.78
CA THR A 13 -2.59 -14.82 7.81
C THR A 13 -1.91 -13.47 7.70
N LEU A 14 -1.08 -13.33 6.66
CA LEU A 14 -0.28 -12.15 6.45
C LEU A 14 -1.34 -11.07 6.33
N GLY A 15 -1.41 -10.18 7.32
CA GLY A 15 -2.36 -9.09 7.33
C GLY A 15 -2.34 -8.48 5.93
N LYS A 16 -3.53 -8.23 5.37
CA LYS A 16 -3.71 -7.69 4.02
C LYS A 16 -2.55 -6.75 3.70
N PHE A 17 -1.87 -6.97 2.58
CA PHE A 17 -0.74 -6.13 2.18
C PHE A 17 -1.12 -4.66 2.34
N MET A 18 -0.47 -3.98 3.29
CA MET A 18 -0.61 -2.56 3.51
C MET A 18 0.65 -1.91 2.95
N PRO A 19 0.55 -1.12 1.86
CA PRO A 19 1.70 -0.40 1.37
C PRO A 19 2.19 0.58 2.43
N ASN A 20 3.51 0.69 2.55
CA ASN A 20 4.13 1.67 3.43
C ASN A 20 3.94 3.07 2.82
N ILE A 21 3.18 3.93 3.49
CA ILE A 21 2.87 5.29 3.00
C ILE A 21 4.14 6.11 2.74
N LYS A 22 5.20 5.91 3.54
CA LYS A 22 6.49 6.58 3.34
C LYS A 22 7.14 6.17 2.03
N ASN A 23 7.05 4.89 1.68
CA ASN A 23 7.59 4.41 0.41
C ASN A 23 6.80 4.99 -0.77
N PHE A 24 5.49 5.14 -0.62
CA PHE A 24 4.64 5.77 -1.63
C PHE A 24 5.02 7.24 -1.87
N GLU A 25 5.18 8.04 -0.80
CA GLU A 25 5.62 9.45 -0.89
C GLU A 25 7.00 9.61 -1.51
N VAL A 26 7.94 8.72 -1.14
CA VAL A 26 9.29 8.70 -1.72
C VAL A 26 9.23 8.40 -3.22
N SER A 27 8.47 7.40 -3.65
CA SER A 27 8.31 7.08 -5.07
C SER A 27 7.71 8.26 -5.86
N LEU A 28 6.67 8.92 -5.31
CA LEU A 28 6.09 10.11 -5.94
C LEU A 28 7.12 11.23 -6.10
N SER A 29 7.98 11.43 -5.10
CA SER A 29 9.02 12.45 -5.13
C SER A 29 10.05 12.20 -6.23
N TYR A 30 10.43 10.94 -6.47
CA TYR A 30 11.32 10.58 -7.59
C TYR A 30 10.70 10.88 -8.96
N GLU A 31 9.38 10.79 -9.07
CA GLU A 31 8.63 11.13 -10.28
C GLU A 31 8.35 12.65 -10.40
N GLY A 32 8.81 13.45 -9.44
CA GLY A 32 8.59 14.90 -9.39
C GLY A 32 7.16 15.29 -8.98
N ILE A 33 6.37 14.35 -8.47
CA ILE A 33 4.99 14.57 -8.02
C ILE A 33 5.03 15.03 -6.56
N ILE A 34 4.52 16.24 -6.30
CA ILE A 34 4.43 16.80 -4.95
C ILE A 34 2.99 16.73 -4.47
N THR A 35 2.73 15.94 -3.42
CA THR A 35 1.44 15.95 -2.73
C THR A 35 1.32 17.23 -1.90
N ARG A 36 0.35 18.08 -2.22
CA ARG A 36 0.07 19.28 -1.42
C ARG A 36 -0.74 18.90 -0.21
N ASP A 37 -0.12 18.95 0.97
CA ASP A 37 -0.88 18.94 2.21
C ASP A 37 -1.52 20.31 2.42
N LYS A 38 -2.86 20.31 2.48
CA LYS A 38 -3.65 20.82 3.62
C LYS A 38 -5.12 21.04 3.21
N HIS A 39 -6.01 20.52 4.05
CA HIS A 39 -7.43 20.87 4.24
C HIS A 39 -8.54 20.23 3.42
N VAL A 40 -8.29 19.38 2.42
CA VAL A 40 -9.41 18.71 1.73
C VAL A 40 -9.47 17.24 2.13
N VAL A 41 -10.28 16.93 3.14
CA VAL A 41 -10.66 15.54 3.46
C VAL A 41 -11.64 15.09 2.37
N VAL A 42 -11.11 14.69 1.22
CA VAL A 42 -11.89 14.07 0.14
C VAL A 42 -11.82 12.57 0.32
N SER A 43 -12.96 11.90 0.46
CA SER A 43 -12.98 10.44 0.53
C SER A 43 -12.64 9.83 -0.84
N ILE A 44 -11.96 8.68 -0.83
CA ILE A 44 -11.65 7.93 -2.06
C ILE A 44 -12.94 7.62 -2.85
N GLU A 45 -14.05 7.34 -2.16
CA GLU A 45 -15.36 7.10 -2.76
C GLU A 45 -15.87 8.31 -3.56
N SER A 46 -15.77 9.52 -2.98
CA SER A 46 -16.19 10.74 -3.67
C SER A 46 -15.32 11.05 -4.90
N LEU A 47 -14.01 10.76 -4.83
CA LEU A 47 -13.10 10.85 -5.96
C LEU A 47 -13.48 9.87 -7.07
N LYS A 48 -13.77 8.61 -6.73
CA LYS A 48 -14.21 7.60 -7.69
C LYS A 48 -15.50 8.01 -8.40
N LEU A 49 -16.51 8.50 -7.66
CA LEU A 49 -17.76 8.98 -8.26
C LEU A 49 -17.54 10.16 -9.20
N LYS A 50 -16.67 11.11 -8.82
CA LYS A 50 -16.41 12.32 -9.62
C LYS A 50 -15.69 12.02 -10.94
N TYR A 51 -14.81 11.03 -10.97
CA TYR A 51 -13.93 10.75 -12.10
C TYR A 51 -14.21 9.41 -12.81
N ALA A 52 -15.15 8.60 -12.32
CA ALA A 52 -15.70 7.48 -13.06
C ALA A 52 -16.43 8.05 -14.29
N ARG A 53 -15.79 7.95 -15.45
CA ARG A 53 -16.40 8.22 -16.76
C ARG A 53 -17.07 6.96 -17.27
#